data_AF-A0A6B3E529-F1
#
_entry.id   AF-A0A6B3E529-F1
#
_cell.length_a   1.000
_cell.length_b   1.000
_cell.length_c   1.000
_cell.angle_alpha   90.00
_cell.angle_beta   90.00
_cell.angle_gamma   90.00
#
_symmetry.space_group_name_H-M   'P 1'
#
loop_
_entity.id
_entity.type
_entity.pdbx_description
1 polymer ?
#
loop_
_entity_poly.entity_id
_entity_poly.type
_entity_poly.pdbx_seq_one_letter_code
_entity_poly.pdbx_strand_id
1 'polypeptide(L)'
;MRDSHRVDAERLLVTAVEEEVRRSGGRTDGAVLLARARAALDTLAEPAAEEYAAYTRALDEAAAGQQTFAQRYAREGAGTPLLVAGVAAVAAAVA
;
A
#
# COMPACT_ATOMS: atom_id res chain seq x y z
N MET A 1 -1.31 -8.77 -8.79
CA MET A 1 -0.86 -8.50 -7.40
C MET A 1 -0.02 -7.22 -7.38
N ARG A 2 -0.06 -6.44 -6.31
CA ARG A 2 0.76 -5.22 -6.18
C ARG A 2 2.23 -5.59 -5.98
N ASP A 3 3.14 -4.77 -6.49
CA ASP A 3 4.59 -5.05 -6.47
C ASP A 3 5.14 -5.26 -5.05
N SER A 4 4.63 -4.54 -4.06
CA SER A 4 5.04 -4.73 -2.65
C SER A 4 4.74 -6.16 -2.16
N HIS A 5 3.53 -6.65 -2.39
CA HIS A 5 3.15 -8.00 -1.97
C HIS A 5 3.87 -9.08 -2.79
N ARG A 6 4.21 -8.80 -4.06
CA ARG A 6 5.05 -9.68 -4.89
C ARG A 6 6.43 -9.84 -4.27
N VAL A 7 7.06 -8.74 -3.87
CA VAL A 7 8.38 -8.75 -3.22
C VAL A 7 8.35 -9.49 -1.89
N ASP A 8 7.32 -9.27 -1.07
CA ASP A 8 7.20 -9.95 0.23
C ASP A 8 7.02 -11.47 0.06
N ALA A 9 6.18 -11.89 -0.89
CA ALA A 9 6.01 -13.32 -1.22
C ALA A 9 7.31 -13.95 -1.71
N GLU A 10 8.07 -13.25 -2.56
CA GLU A 10 9.38 -13.74 -3.04
C GLU A 10 10.41 -13.85 -1.92
N ARG A 11 10.44 -12.91 -0.98
CA ARG A 11 11.32 -13.01 0.20
C ARG A 11 11.00 -14.26 1.01
N LEU A 12 9.72 -14.55 1.23
CA LEU A 12 9.29 -15.77 1.92
C LEU A 12 9.69 -17.04 1.16
N LEU A 13 9.57 -17.04 -0.17
CA LEU A 13 10.01 -18.16 -1.01
C LEU A 13 11.52 -18.41 -0.89
N VAL A 14 12.35 -17.35 -0.90
CA VAL A 14 13.80 -17.47 -0.72
C VAL A 14 14.11 -18.14 0.62
N THR A 15 13.55 -17.61 1.72
CA THR A 15 13.75 -18.20 3.05
C THR A 15 13.29 -19.67 3.08
N ALA A 16 12.11 -19.99 2.52
CA ALA A 16 11.60 -21.36 2.51
C ALA A 16 12.50 -22.34 1.73
N VAL A 17 13.09 -21.89 0.61
CA VAL A 17 14.02 -22.70 -0.18
C VAL A 17 15.33 -22.94 0.57
N GLU A 18 15.88 -21.90 1.22
CA GLU A 18 17.09 -22.05 2.05
C GLU A 18 16.89 -23.06 3.18
N GLU A 19 15.73 -23.00 3.83
CA GLU A 19 15.30 -23.95 4.86
C GLU A 19 15.19 -25.39 4.30
N GLU A 20 14.61 -25.56 3.12
CA GLU A 20 14.44 -26.87 2.49
C GLU A 20 15.79 -27.47 2.05
N VAL A 21 16.70 -26.68 1.47
CA VAL A 21 18.04 -27.14 1.10
C VAL A 21 18.81 -27.62 2.34
N ARG A 22 18.70 -26.87 3.45
CA ARG A 22 19.30 -27.25 4.73
C ARG A 22 18.69 -28.54 5.27
N ARG A 23 17.36 -28.66 5.27
CA ARG A 23 16.63 -29.85 5.73
C ARG A 23 16.98 -31.10 4.90
N SER A 24 17.11 -30.92 3.60
CA SER A 24 17.41 -31.99 2.65
C SER A 24 18.88 -32.42 2.65
N GLY A 25 19.75 -31.72 3.39
CA GLY A 25 21.18 -32.02 3.47
C GLY A 25 21.89 -31.83 2.13
N GLY A 26 21.46 -30.86 1.33
CA GLY A 26 22.02 -30.59 -0.01
C GLY A 26 21.56 -31.54 -1.13
N ARG A 27 20.62 -32.47 -0.86
CA ARG A 27 20.02 -33.35 -1.89
C ARG A 27 19.10 -32.61 -2.87
N THR A 28 18.71 -31.39 -2.54
CA THR A 28 17.83 -30.56 -3.34
C THR A 28 18.61 -29.37 -3.88
N ASP A 29 18.54 -29.14 -5.19
CA ASP A 29 19.10 -27.94 -5.82
C ASP A 29 18.21 -26.73 -5.52
N GLY A 30 18.72 -25.81 -4.71
CA GLY A 30 17.99 -24.62 -4.29
C GLY A 30 17.66 -23.66 -5.43
N ALA A 31 18.53 -23.53 -6.44
CA ALA A 31 18.29 -22.64 -7.56
C ALA A 31 17.14 -23.16 -8.44
N VAL A 32 17.14 -24.47 -8.70
CA VAL A 32 16.07 -25.14 -9.45
C VAL A 32 14.74 -25.07 -8.68
N LEU A 33 14.76 -25.32 -7.36
CA LEU A 33 13.57 -25.24 -6.53
C LEU A 33 13.00 -23.82 -6.48
N LEU A 34 13.86 -22.80 -6.33
CA LEU A 34 13.43 -21.40 -6.31
C LEU A 34 12.82 -20.96 -7.64
N ALA A 35 13.43 -21.34 -8.77
CA ALA A 35 12.89 -21.03 -10.09
C ALA A 35 11.49 -21.65 -10.28
N ARG A 36 11.33 -22.91 -9.86
CA ARG A 36 10.03 -23.61 -9.91
C ARG A 36 9.00 -22.97 -8.98
N ALA A 37 9.40 -22.56 -7.79
CA ALA A 37 8.51 -21.91 -6.82
C ALA A 37 8.01 -20.55 -7.33
N ARG A 38 8.87 -19.75 -7.98
CA ARG A 38 8.48 -18.49 -8.62
C ARG A 38 7.46 -18.70 -9.74
N ALA A 39 7.70 -19.69 -10.61
CA ALA A 39 6.74 -20.02 -11.67
C ALA A 39 5.39 -20.48 -11.11
N ALA A 40 5.39 -21.29 -10.04
CA ALA A 40 4.16 -21.69 -9.36
C ALA A 40 3.44 -20.49 -8.71
N LEU A 41 4.17 -19.54 -8.14
CA LEU A 41 3.60 -18.30 -7.60
C LEU A 41 2.92 -17.47 -8.69
N ASP A 42 3.52 -17.37 -9.88
CA ASP A 42 2.89 -16.68 -11.02
C ASP A 42 1.59 -17.36 -11.44
N THR A 43 1.58 -18.69 -11.55
CA THR A 43 0.37 -19.47 -11.85
C THR A 43 -0.73 -19.31 -10.79
N LEU A 44 -0.36 -19.20 -9.51
CA LEU A 44 -1.33 -18.98 -8.43
C LEU A 44 -1.89 -17.55 -8.41
N ALA A 45 -1.08 -16.57 -8.83
CA ALA A 45 -1.47 -15.17 -8.85
C ALA A 45 -2.37 -14.80 -10.03
N GLU A 46 -2.24 -15.50 -11.16
CA GLU A 46 -2.97 -15.20 -12.40
C GLU A 46 -4.50 -15.23 -12.22
N PRO A 47 -5.14 -16.27 -11.65
CA PRO A 47 -6.59 -16.32 -11.49
C PRO A 47 -7.14 -15.21 -10.56
N ALA A 48 -6.33 -14.75 -9.61
CA ALA A 48 -6.72 -13.73 -8.64
C ALA A 48 -6.42 -12.31 -9.12
N ALA A 49 -5.82 -12.13 -10.31
CA ALA A 49 -5.33 -10.84 -10.75
C ALA A 49 -6.45 -9.79 -10.90
N GLU A 50 -7.59 -10.19 -11.47
CA GLU A 50 -8.75 -9.32 -11.68
C GLU A 50 -9.37 -8.88 -10.35
N GLU A 51 -9.68 -9.84 -9.48
CA GLU A 51 -10.28 -9.58 -8.16
C GLU A 51 -9.37 -8.75 -7.27
N TYR A 52 -8.07 -9.05 -7.30
CA TYR A 52 -7.09 -8.29 -6.53
C TYR A 52 -6.96 -6.85 -7.06
N ALA A 53 -7.04 -6.64 -8.37
CA ALA A 53 -7.02 -5.29 -8.95
C ALA A 53 -8.28 -4.49 -8.57
N ALA A 54 -9.45 -5.14 -8.55
CA ALA A 54 -10.69 -4.52 -8.08
C ALA A 54 -10.60 -4.14 -6.60
N TYR A 55 -10.06 -5.03 -5.75
CA TYR A 55 -9.82 -4.77 -4.35
C TYR A 55 -8.87 -3.57 -4.14
N THR A 56 -7.72 -3.53 -4.83
CA THR A 56 -6.79 -2.40 -4.68
C THR A 56 -7.39 -1.10 -5.18
N ARG A 57 -8.19 -1.13 -6.26
CA ARG A 57 -8.90 0.04 -6.75
C ARG A 57 -9.87 0.59 -5.69
N ALA A 58 -10.63 -0.30 -5.04
CA ALA A 58 -11.53 0.11 -3.96
C ALA A 58 -10.78 0.73 -2.76
N LEU A 59 -9.58 0.22 -2.44
CA LEU A 59 -8.73 0.82 -1.41
C LEU A 59 -8.22 2.20 -1.81
N ASP A 60 -7.77 2.37 -3.06
CA ASP A 60 -7.27 3.63 -3.58
C ASP A 60 -8.39 4.69 -3.64
N GLU A 61 -9.60 4.29 -4.05
CA GLU A 61 -10.80 5.14 -4.06
C GLU A 61 -11.21 5.54 -2.63
N ALA A 62 -11.18 4.60 -1.68
CA ALA A 62 -11.47 4.89 -0.28
C ALA A 62 -10.44 5.87 0.31
N ALA A 63 -9.15 5.67 0.03
CA ALA A 63 -8.08 6.57 0.46
C ALA A 63 -8.23 7.97 -0.17
N ALA A 64 -8.58 8.06 -1.45
CA ALA A 64 -8.84 9.32 -2.14
C ALA A 64 -10.10 10.04 -1.62
N GLY A 65 -11.11 9.27 -1.19
CA GLY A 65 -12.33 9.79 -0.57
C GLY A 65 -12.12 10.34 0.84
N GLN A 66 -11.04 9.96 1.53
CA GLN A 66 -10.67 10.54 2.82
C GLN A 66 -10.04 11.93 2.65
N GLN A 67 -10.88 12.92 2.35
CA GLN A 67 -10.47 14.32 2.44
C GLN A 67 -10.14 14.64 3.89
N THR A 68 -8.91 15.06 4.14
CA THR A 68 -8.51 15.55 5.46
C THR A 68 -9.36 16.77 5.84
N PHE A 69 -9.58 16.99 7.14
CA PHE A 69 -10.27 18.18 7.64
C PHE A 69 -9.69 19.48 7.05
N ALA A 70 -8.37 19.55 6.87
CA ALA A 70 -7.70 20.69 6.25
C ALA A 70 -8.09 20.88 4.78
N GLN A 71 -8.13 19.80 3.98
CA GLN A 71 -8.57 19.87 2.58
C GLN A 71 -10.06 20.22 2.47
N ARG A 72 -10.89 19.67 3.36
CA ARG A 72 -12.32 20.01 3.41
C ARG A 72 -12.55 21.46 3.81
N TYR A 73 -11.85 21.94 4.83
CA TYR A 73 -11.90 23.32 5.30
C TYR A 73 -11.39 24.32 4.25
N ALA A 74 -10.34 23.95 3.50
CA ALA A 74 -9.85 24.74 2.37
C ALA A 74 -10.85 24.76 1.19
N ARG A 75 -11.52 23.63 0.92
CA ARG A 75 -12.48 23.48 -0.20
C ARG A 75 -13.85 24.10 0.07
N GLU A 76 -14.37 24.00 1.30
CA GLU A 76 -15.65 24.57 1.73
C GLU A 76 -15.56 26.09 2.02
N GLY A 77 -14.37 26.69 1.88
CA GLY A 77 -14.21 28.14 1.90
C GLY A 77 -14.13 28.70 3.31
N ALA A 78 -12.93 28.67 3.88
CA ALA A 78 -12.59 29.36 5.12
C ALA A 78 -12.70 30.90 5.05
N GLY A 79 -13.16 31.49 3.94
CA GLY A 79 -13.08 32.92 3.64
C GLY A 79 -13.75 33.81 4.69
N THR A 80 -15.01 33.57 5.00
CA THR A 80 -15.76 34.39 5.96
C THR A 80 -15.25 34.22 7.41
N PRO A 81 -15.08 33.01 7.97
CA PRO A 81 -14.59 32.86 9.32
C PRO A 81 -13.12 33.32 9.51
N LEU A 82 -12.24 33.16 8.51
CA LEU A 82 -10.88 33.72 8.58
C LEU A 82 -10.87 35.25 8.53
N LEU A 83 -11.73 35.86 7.71
CA LEU A 83 -11.86 37.32 7.67
C LEU A 83 -12.36 37.86 9.01
N VAL A 84 -13.37 37.23 9.61
CA VAL A 84 -13.87 37.61 10.94
C VAL A 84 -12.77 37.46 12.01
N ALA A 85 -12.04 36.35 12.00
CA ALA A 85 -10.92 36.15 12.93
C ALA A 85 -9.81 37.19 12.74
N GLY A 86 -9.48 37.54 11.50
CA GLY A 86 -8.51 38.58 11.18
C GLY A 86 -8.94 39.97 11.65
N VAL A 87 -10.20 40.36 11.40
CA VAL A 87 -10.75 41.63 11.88
C VAL A 87 -10.76 41.69 13.41
N ALA A 88 -11.17 40.63 14.08
CA ALA A 88 -11.19 40.55 15.53
C ALA A 88 -9.77 40.65 16.14
N ALA A 89 -8.79 39.97 15.54
CA ALA A 89 -7.39 40.04 15.98
C ALA A 89 -6.80 41.45 15.84
N VAL A 90 -7.09 42.13 14.73
CA VAL A 90 -6.69 43.53 14.52
C VAL A 90 -7.33 44.40 15.60
N ALA A 91 -8.65 44.30 15.79
CA ALA A 91 -9.38 45.08 16.80
C ALA A 91 -8.83 44.88 18.22
N ALA A 92 -8.45 43.64 18.58
CA ALA A 92 -7.85 43.34 19.88
C ALA A 92 -6.43 43.92 20.03
N ALA A 93 -5.66 44.05 18.94
CA ALA A 93 -4.30 44.60 18.98
C ALA A 93 -4.25 46.14 19.05
N VAL A 94 -5.33 46.82 18.64
CA VAL A 94 -5.43 48.30 18.73
C VAL A 94 -6.23 48.78 19.94
N ALA A 95 -6.75 47.86 20.76
CA ALA A 95 -7.43 48.14 22.03
C ALA A 95 -6.44 48.15 23.20
#